data_AF-A0A380Q3N7-F1
#
_entry.id   AF-A0A380Q3N7-F1
#
_cell.length_a   1.000
_cell.length_b   1.000
_cell.length_c   1.000
_cell.angle_alpha   90.00
_cell.angle_beta   90.00
_cell.angle_gamma   90.00
#
_symmetry.space_group_name_H-M   'P 1'
#
loop_
_entity.id
_entity.type
_entity.pdbx_description
1 polymer ?
#
loop_
_entity_poly.entity_id
_entity_poly.type
_entity_poly.pdbx_seq_one_letter_code
_entity_poly.pdbx_strand_id
1 'polypeptide(L)'
;MAVIAVTVFPLLSTLLKLADVLQVSLDELVGRVDASKDVKIRNAELHELWHQADALPDEEQRALIMVIDSFVTKVNVEKAVKKSVRQR
;
A
#
# COMPACT_ATOMS: atom_id res chain seq x y z
N MET A 1 31.07 -10.17 28.11
CA MET A 1 30.77 -9.73 26.73
C MET A 1 29.68 -8.67 26.81
N ALA A 2 30.06 -7.39 26.90
CA ALA A 2 29.10 -6.30 26.86
C ALA A 2 28.83 -5.97 25.38
N VAL A 3 27.62 -6.25 24.91
CA VAL A 3 27.16 -5.77 23.60
C VAL A 3 26.99 -4.27 23.75
N ILE A 4 27.96 -3.50 23.25
CA ILE A 4 27.80 -2.06 23.07
C ILE A 4 26.77 -1.91 21.96
N ALA A 5 25.49 -1.76 22.34
CA ALA A 5 24.49 -1.26 21.42
C ALA A 5 24.94 0.15 21.03
N VAL A 6 25.52 0.30 19.84
CA VAL A 6 25.79 1.61 19.25
C VAL A 6 24.42 2.24 19.03
N THR A 7 24.00 3.08 19.98
CA THR A 7 22.73 3.80 19.91
C THR A 7 22.88 4.93 18.91
N VAL A 8 22.70 4.62 17.63
CA VAL A 8 22.54 5.64 16.60
C VAL A 8 21.16 6.26 16.79
N PHE A 9 21.12 7.49 17.27
CA PHE A 9 19.89 8.29 17.26
C PHE A 9 19.80 9.01 15.92
N PRO A 10 18.91 8.58 15.00
CA PRO A 10 18.69 9.32 13.77
C PRO A 10 18.18 10.72 14.12
N LEU A 11 18.60 11.73 13.35
CA LEU A 11 18.01 13.05 13.42
C LEU A 11 16.51 12.94 13.14
N LEU A 12 15.69 13.70 13.87
CA LEU A 12 14.23 13.70 13.68
C LEU A 12 13.84 13.98 12.22
N SER A 13 14.57 14.87 11.55
CA SER A 13 14.36 15.17 10.12
C SER A 13 14.56 13.96 9.21
N THR A 14 15.45 13.03 9.57
CA THR A 14 15.63 11.76 8.85
C THR A 14 14.45 10.83 9.05
N LEU A 15 13.94 10.73 10.29
CA LEU A 15 12.75 9.94 10.59
C LEU A 15 11.50 10.48 9.88
N LEU A 16 11.32 11.81 9.84
CA LEU A 16 10.22 12.44 9.11
C LEU A 16 10.28 12.15 7.61
N LYS A 17 11.46 12.30 6.99
CA LYS A 17 11.65 11.95 5.56
C LYS A 17 11.38 10.48 5.28
N LEU A 18 11.78 9.59 6.19
CA LEU A 18 11.49 8.15 6.05
C LEU A 18 9.99 7.88 6.17
N ALA A 19 9.30 8.49 7.13
CA ALA A 19 7.85 8.37 7.29
C ALA A 19 7.11 8.86 6.03
N ASP A 20 7.52 9.99 5.47
CA ASP A 20 6.95 10.54 4.22
C ASP A 20 7.17 9.60 3.02
N VAL A 21 8.40 9.11 2.83
CA VAL A 21 8.74 8.19 1.72
C VAL A 21 7.97 6.88 1.84
N LEU A 22 7.85 6.37 3.06
CA LEU A 22 7.15 5.12 3.34
C LEU A 22 5.64 5.33 3.43
N GLN A 23 5.14 6.56 3.45
CA GLN A 23 3.73 6.92 3.67
C GLN A 23 3.17 6.22 4.92
N VAL A 24 3.84 6.39 6.05
CA VAL A 24 3.43 5.90 7.39
C VAL A 24 3.45 7.03 8.40
N SER A 25 2.79 6.85 9.54
CA SER A 25 2.97 7.76 10.68
C SER A 25 4.35 7.60 11.32
N LEU A 26 4.82 8.62 12.05
CA LEU A 26 6.08 8.53 12.81
C LEU A 26 6.01 7.44 13.89
N ASP A 27 4.86 7.30 14.56
CA ASP A 27 4.65 6.28 15.58
C ASP A 27 4.67 4.86 15.01
N GLU A 28 4.14 4.67 13.80
CA GLU A 28 4.26 3.43 13.04
C GLU A 28 5.71 3.15 12.62
N LEU A 29 6.43 4.18 12.14
CA LEU A 29 7.84 4.06 11.75
C LEU A 29 8.74 3.62 12.91
N VAL A 30 8.46 4.08 14.14
CA VAL A 30 9.22 3.71 15.34
C VAL A 30 8.67 2.48 16.06
N GLY A 31 7.64 1.81 15.51
CA GLY A 31 7.06 0.59 16.07
C GLY A 31 6.29 0.81 17.38
N ARG A 32 5.78 2.03 17.62
CA ARG A 32 4.89 2.34 18.77
C ARG A 32 3.45 1.91 18.52
N VAL A 33 3.07 1.78 17.26
CA VAL A 33 1.77 1.30 16.79
C VAL A 33 2.05 0.17 15.80
N ASP A 34 1.23 -0.87 15.80
CA ASP A 34 1.31 -1.92 14.79
C ASP A 34 1.23 -1.30 13.38
N ALA A 35 2.06 -1.80 12.46
CA ALA A 35 2.02 -1.38 11.06
C ALA A 35 0.56 -1.41 10.59
N SER A 36 0.06 -0.24 10.18
CA SER A 36 -1.32 -0.16 9.77
C SER A 36 -1.49 -1.11 8.60
N LYS A 37 -2.51 -1.97 8.64
CA LYS A 37 -2.90 -2.79 7.49
C LYS A 37 -3.53 -1.91 6.39
N ASP A 38 -3.39 -0.60 6.47
CA ASP A 38 -3.87 0.34 5.47
C ASP A 38 -3.33 -0.03 4.10
N VAL A 39 -4.27 -0.28 3.21
CA VAL A 39 -4.01 -0.55 1.80
C VAL A 39 -3.41 0.72 1.21
N LYS A 40 -2.09 0.74 1.00
CA LYS A 40 -1.40 1.88 0.39
C LYS A 40 -1.70 1.98 -1.09
N ILE A 41 -2.74 2.72 -1.44
CA ILE A 41 -3.03 3.15 -2.80
C ILE A 41 -2.11 4.33 -3.13
N ARG A 42 -1.02 4.05 -3.86
CA ARG A 42 0.00 5.08 -4.20
C ARG A 42 -0.50 6.16 -5.16
N ASN A 43 -1.49 5.84 -5.98
CA ASN A 43 -2.07 6.80 -6.91
C ASN A 43 -3.07 7.68 -6.14
N ALA A 44 -2.82 8.99 -6.13
CA ALA A 44 -3.62 9.94 -5.36
C ALA A 44 -5.10 9.95 -5.77
N GLU A 45 -5.40 9.87 -7.06
CA GLU A 45 -6.78 9.88 -7.56
C GLU A 45 -7.53 8.60 -7.16
N LEU A 46 -6.89 7.44 -7.26
CA LEU A 46 -7.46 6.17 -6.78
C LEU A 46 -7.63 6.15 -5.26
N HIS A 47 -6.76 6.82 -4.51
CA HIS A 47 -6.88 6.94 -3.06
C HIS A 47 -8.11 7.78 -2.69
N GLU A 48 -8.33 8.92 -3.35
CA GLU A 48 -9.55 9.73 -3.15
C GLU A 48 -10.83 8.97 -3.54
N LEU A 49 -10.80 8.25 -4.68
CA LEU A 49 -11.92 7.42 -5.10
C LEU A 49 -12.21 6.29 -4.11
N TRP A 50 -11.18 5.74 -3.47
CA TRP A 50 -11.34 4.71 -2.44
C TRP A 50 -12.05 5.27 -1.19
N HIS A 51 -11.69 6.46 -0.72
CA HIS A 51 -12.39 7.12 0.39
C HIS A 51 -13.86 7.41 0.05
N GLN A 52 -14.15 7.82 -1.18
CA GLN A 52 -15.52 8.06 -1.63
C GLN A 52 -16.31 6.75 -1.76
N ALA A 53 -15.67 5.69 -2.22
CA ALA A 53 -16.28 4.37 -2.37
C ALA A 53 -16.73 3.78 -1.03
N ASP A 54 -15.97 4.03 0.04
CA ASP A 54 -16.28 3.56 1.39
C ASP A 54 -17.61 4.14 1.93
N ALA A 55 -18.02 5.31 1.43
CA ALA A 55 -19.28 5.96 1.81
C ALA A 55 -20.49 5.57 0.93
N LEU A 56 -20.29 4.77 -0.12
CA LEU A 56 -21.38 4.34 -1.01
C LEU A 56 -22.26 3.27 -0.34
N PRO A 57 -23.54 3.14 -0.75
CA PRO A 57 -24.37 2.02 -0.32
C PRO A 57 -23.88 0.68 -0.89
N ASP A 58 -24.27 -0.42 -0.24
CA ASP A 58 -23.77 -1.77 -0.53
C ASP A 58 -23.91 -2.19 -2.01
N GLU A 59 -25.00 -1.80 -2.67
CA GLU A 59 -25.26 -2.18 -4.06
C GLU A 59 -24.26 -1.50 -5.00
N GLU A 60 -24.00 -0.21 -4.79
CA GLU A 60 -23.01 0.57 -5.53
C GLU A 60 -21.59 0.10 -5.22
N GLN A 61 -21.28 -0.21 -3.96
CA GLN A 61 -20.00 -0.82 -3.59
C GLN A 61 -19.78 -2.16 -4.32
N ARG A 62 -20.81 -3.00 -4.39
CA ARG A 62 -20.75 -4.31 -5.07
C ARG A 62 -20.51 -4.15 -6.58
N ALA A 63 -21.19 -3.20 -7.21
CA ALA A 63 -20.96 -2.89 -8.62
C ALA A 63 -19.52 -2.42 -8.85
N LEU A 64 -18.99 -1.54 -7.99
CA LEU A 64 -17.62 -1.05 -8.08
C LEU A 64 -16.59 -2.18 -7.93
N ILE A 65 -16.79 -3.10 -6.98
CA ILE A 65 -15.95 -4.29 -6.78
C ILE A 65 -15.88 -5.11 -8.07
N MET A 66 -17.02 -5.37 -8.72
CA MET A 66 -17.05 -6.14 -9.98
C MET A 66 -16.27 -5.44 -11.09
N VAL A 67 -16.39 -4.12 -11.20
CA VAL A 67 -15.67 -3.34 -12.21
C VAL A 67 -14.16 -3.42 -11.96
N ILE A 68 -13.71 -3.18 -10.74
CA ILE A 68 -12.29 -3.26 -10.37
C ILE A 68 -11.74 -4.66 -10.65
N ASP A 69 -12.46 -5.71 -10.24
CA ASP A 69 -12.04 -7.10 -10.44
C ASP A 69 -11.90 -7.46 -11.93
N SER A 70 -12.78 -6.93 -12.79
CA SER A 70 -12.70 -7.13 -14.24
C SER A 70 -11.40 -6.57 -14.84
N PHE A 71 -10.95 -5.39 -14.39
CA PHE A 71 -9.70 -4.79 -14.84
C PHE A 71 -8.48 -5.56 -14.34
N VAL A 72 -8.48 -5.95 -13.06
CA VAL A 72 -7.39 -6.73 -12.46
C VAL A 72 -7.25 -8.09 -13.17
N THR A 73 -8.37 -8.78 -13.38
CA THR A 73 -8.42 -10.07 -14.07
C THR A 73 -7.89 -9.97 -15.48
N LYS A 74 -8.31 -8.96 -16.26
CA LYS A 74 -7.80 -8.72 -17.61
C LYS A 74 -6.27 -8.63 -17.66
N VAL A 75 -5.68 -7.79 -16.79
CA VAL A 75 -4.23 -7.59 -16.73
C VAL A 75 -3.50 -8.89 -16.33
N ASN A 76 -4.06 -9.65 -15.39
CA ASN A 76 -3.47 -10.91 -14.96
C ASN A 76 -3.48 -11.98 -16.05
N VAL A 77 -4.57 -12.09 -16.81
CA VAL A 77 -4.67 -12.99 -17.97
C VAL A 77 -3.65 -12.60 -19.05
N GLU A 78 -3.53 -11.32 -19.39
CA GLU A 78 -2.54 -10.85 -20.36
C GLU A 78 -1.10 -11.18 -19.92
N LYS A 79 -0.78 -11.02 -18.63
CA LYS A 79 0.52 -11.40 -18.07
C LYS A 79 0.75 -12.92 -18.15
N ALA A 80 -0.26 -13.73 -17.84
CA ALA A 80 -0.18 -15.18 -17.90
C ALA A 80 0.06 -15.69 -19.32
N VAL A 81 -0.63 -15.12 -20.31
CA VAL A 81 -0.44 -15.44 -21.75
C VAL A 81 0.96 -15.03 -22.23
N LYS A 82 1.43 -13.83 -21.87
CA LYS A 82 2.81 -13.41 -22.21
C LYS A 82 3.87 -14.32 -21.59
N LYS A 83 3.64 -14.84 -20.38
CA LYS A 83 4.54 -15.77 -19.71
C LYS A 83 4.57 -17.14 -20.41
N SER A 84 3.42 -17.67 -20.84
CA SER A 84 3.35 -18.98 -21.52
C SER A 84 3.96 -18.95 -22.92
N VAL A 85 3.87 -17.83 -23.64
CA VAL A 85 4.52 -17.64 -24.94
C VAL A 85 6.05 -17.56 -24.82
N ARG A 86 6.58 -16.99 -23.73
CA ARG A 86 8.03 -16.81 -23.53
C ARG A 86 8.76 -18.07 -23.03
N GLN A 87 8.01 -19.11 -22.65
CA GLN A 87 8.53 -20.41 -22.19
C GLN A 87 8.45 -21.51 -23.26
N ARG A 88 7.99 -21.18 -24.47
CA ARG A 88 8.04 -22.04 -25.66
C ARG A 88 9.08 -21.51 -26.63
#